data_AF-A0A920ASY4-F1
#
_entry.id   AF-A0A920ASY4-F1
#
_cell.length_a   1.000
_cell.length_b   1.000
_cell.length_c   1.000
_cell.angle_alpha   90.00
_cell.angle_beta   90.00
_cell.angle_gamma   90.00
#
_symmetry.space_group_name_H-M   'P 1'
#
loop_
_entity.id
_entity.type
_entity.pdbx_description
1 polymer ?
#
loop_
_entity_poly.entity_id
_entity_poly.type
_entity_poly.pdbx_seq_one_letter_code
_entity_poly.pdbx_strand_id
1 'polypeptide(L)' 'MLKNNIPFIILDGDNIRNTINKDLGFSNEDRIENNRRVAHLAKLISDSGVFAIVSTVSPTNEIRSFLGNFMIMANILKYL' A
#
# COMPACT_ATOMS: atom_id res chain seq x y z
N MET A 1 1.90 17.55 -5.22
CA MET A 1 3.24 17.10 -5.65
C MET A 1 4.11 16.94 -4.41
N LEU A 2 4.93 15.89 -4.33
CA LEU A 2 5.98 15.83 -3.31
C LEU A 2 7.00 16.97 -3.55
N LYS A 3 7.69 17.43 -2.50
CA LYS A 3 8.80 18.39 -2.65
C LYS A 3 9.76 17.88 -3.73
N ASN A 4 10.22 18.78 -4.60
CA ASN A 4 11.19 18.51 -5.68
C ASN A 4 10.67 17.81 -6.95
N ASN A 5 9.37 17.92 -7.29
CA ASN A 5 8.81 17.37 -8.55
C ASN A 5 8.99 15.86 -8.73
N ILE A 6 9.10 15.12 -7.63
CA ILE A 6 9.29 13.67 -7.64
C ILE A 6 7.97 13.00 -8.06
N PRO A 7 7.95 12.12 -9.08
CA PRO A 7 6.76 11.40 -9.47
C PRO A 7 6.34 10.41 -8.38
N PHE A 8 5.04 10.36 -8.10
CA PHE A 8 4.47 9.47 -7.10
C PHE A 8 3.09 8.99 -7.51
N ILE A 9 2.69 7.85 -6.94
CA ILE A 9 1.36 7.24 -7.10
C ILE A 9 0.79 6.93 -5.72
N ILE A 10 -0.51 7.13 -5.56
CA ILE A 10 -1.26 6.73 -4.36
C ILE A 10 -1.93 5.38 -4.63
N LEU A 11 -1.65 4.43 -3.76
CA LEU A 11 -2.26 3.10 -3.71
C LEU A 11 -3.26 3.07 -2.56
N ASP A 12 -4.51 3.41 -2.90
CA ASP A 12 -5.60 3.40 -1.94
C ASP A 12 -6.11 1.98 -1.70
N GLY A 13 -6.13 1.55 -0.42
CA GLY A 13 -6.48 0.20 -0.06
C GLY A 13 -7.91 -0.18 -0.43
N ASP A 14 -8.86 0.76 -0.32
CA ASP A 14 -10.26 0.52 -0.63
C ASP A 14 -10.49 0.50 -2.14
N ASN A 15 -9.85 1.40 -2.88
CA ASN A 15 -9.92 1.39 -4.34
C ASN A 15 -9.31 0.11 -4.92
N ILE A 16 -8.14 -0.33 -4.43
CA ILE A 16 -7.51 -1.57 -4.86
C ILE A 16 -8.40 -2.78 -4.53
N ARG A 17 -8.99 -2.81 -3.33
CA ARG A 17 -9.94 -3.85 -2.93
C ARG A 17 -11.15 -3.93 -3.85
N ASN A 18 -11.72 -2.79 -4.24
CA ASN A 18 -12.89 -2.74 -5.11
C ASN A 18 -12.57 -2.99 -6.60
N THR A 19 -11.29 -3.03 -6.99
CA THR A 19 -10.87 -3.18 -8.39
C THR A 19 -9.99 -4.41 -8.61
N ILE A 20 -8.71 -4.31 -8.25
CA ILE A 20 -7.67 -5.33 -8.49
C ILE A 20 -7.87 -6.55 -7.59
N ASN A 21 -8.28 -6.31 -6.34
CA ASN A 21 -8.44 -7.35 -5.30
C ASN A 21 -9.91 -7.66 -5.00
N LYS A 22 -10.79 -7.47 -6.00
CA LYS A 22 -12.25 -7.68 -5.86
C LYS A 22 -12.65 -9.13 -5.58
N ASP A 23 -11.72 -10.07 -5.78
CA ASP A 23 -11.85 -11.48 -5.47
C ASP A 23 -11.72 -11.78 -3.97
N LEU A 24 -11.20 -10.84 -3.17
CA LEU A 24 -10.94 -11.03 -1.75
C LEU A 24 -12.12 -10.57 -0.89
N GLY A 25 -12.53 -11.41 0.05
CA GLY A 25 -13.52 -11.08 1.08
C GLY A 25 -12.93 -10.23 2.22
N PHE A 26 -13.62 -10.17 3.36
CA PHE A 26 -13.21 -9.37 4.53
C PHE A 26 -12.61 -10.19 5.67
N SER A 27 -12.32 -11.48 5.44
CA SER A 27 -11.65 -12.37 6.40
C SER A 27 -10.26 -11.85 6.77
N ASN A 28 -9.66 -12.39 7.83
CA ASN A 28 -8.30 -12.01 8.22
C ASN A 28 -7.29 -12.41 7.15
N GLU A 29 -7.47 -13.59 6.56
CA GLU A 29 -6.66 -14.15 5.48
C GLU A 29 -6.74 -13.28 4.23
N ASP A 30 -7.96 -12.86 3.84
CA ASP A 30 -8.17 -11.95 2.71
C ASP A 30 -7.55 -10.57 2.95
N ARG A 31 -7.56 -10.07 4.19
CA ARG A 31 -6.91 -8.80 4.55
C ARG A 31 -5.39 -8.92 4.44
N ILE A 32 -4.81 -10.04 4.87
CA ILE A 32 -3.37 -10.31 4.73
C ILE A 32 -3.00 -10.38 3.25
N GLU A 33 -3.76 -11.12 2.45
CA GLU A 33 -3.49 -11.27 1.01
C GLU A 33 -3.67 -9.94 0.25
N ASN A 34 -4.70 -9.16 0.59
CA ASN A 34 -4.89 -7.82 0.03
C ASN A 34 -3.62 -6.97 0.25
N ASN A 35 -3.11 -6.97 1.47
CA ASN A 35 -1.92 -6.18 1.82
C ASN A 35 -0.64 -6.73 1.18
N ARG A 36 -0.51 -8.06 1.03
CA ARG A 36 0.60 -8.67 0.28
C ARG A 36 0.58 -8.21 -1.18
N ARG A 37 -0.57 -8.23 -1.84
CA ARG A 37 -0.72 -7.77 -3.24
C ARG A 37 -0.41 -6.28 -3.38
N VAL A 38 -0.94 -5.44 -2.49
CA VAL A 38 -0.63 -4.00 -2.46
C VAL A 38 0.87 -3.77 -2.26
N ALA A 39 1.51 -4.53 -1.37
CA ALA A 39 2.94 -4.41 -1.13
C ALA A 39 3.80 -4.78 -2.35
N HIS A 40 3.42 -5.84 -3.07
CA HIS A 40 4.07 -6.20 -4.33
C HIS A 40 3.87 -5.10 -5.40
N LEU A 41 2.66 -4.53 -5.52
CA LEU A 41 2.39 -3.43 -6.45
C LEU A 41 3.24 -2.19 -6.11
N ALA A 42 3.31 -1.83 -4.82
CA ALA A 42 4.16 -0.74 -4.34
C ALA A 42 5.63 -0.97 -4.70
N LYS A 43 6.13 -2.19 -4.52
CA LYS A 43 7.51 -2.56 -4.88
C LYS A 43 7.77 -2.39 -6.38
N LEU A 44 6.86 -2.85 -7.24
CA LEU A 44 6.99 -2.68 -8.70
C LEU A 44 7.01 -1.20 -9.12
N ILE A 45 6.19 -0.37 -8.48
CA ILE A 45 6.16 1.08 -8.71
C ILE A 45 7.50 1.70 -8.27
N SER A 46 8.00 1.35 -7.07
CA SER A 46 9.29 1.83 -6.58
C SER A 46 10.46 1.40 -7.47
N ASP A 47 10.43 0.16 -7.99
CA ASP A 47 11.46 -0.34 -8.93
C ASP A 47 11.42 0.37 -10.29
N SER A 48 10.29 0.99 -10.65
CA SER A 48 10.16 1.83 -11.85
C SER A 48 10.65 3.28 -11.66
N GLY A 49 11.16 3.63 -10.47
CA GLY A 49 11.64 4.98 -10.15
C GLY A 49 10.54 5.96 -9.73
N VAL A 50 9.35 5.45 -9.41
CA VAL A 50 8.21 6.25 -8.93
C VAL A 50 7.95 5.93 -7.47
N PHE A 51 7.62 6.93 -6.65
CA PHE A 51 7.31 6.66 -5.24
C PHE A 51 5.88 6.14 -5.08
N ALA A 52 5.72 4.98 -4.44
CA ALA A 52 4.41 4.49 -4.01
C ALA A 52 4.06 5.02 -2.61
N ILE A 53 2.87 5.59 -2.46
CA ILE A 53 2.27 5.94 -1.17
C ILE A 53 1.07 5.02 -0.96
N VAL A 54 1.10 4.16 0.06
CA VAL A 54 0.02 3.20 0.32
C VAL A 54 -0.83 3.66 1.49
N SER A 55 -2.15 3.63 1.34
CA SER A 55 -3.15 3.87 2.39
C SER A 55 -3.99 2.62 2.63
N THR A 56 -3.35 1.54 3.09
CA THR A 56 -4.04 0.30 3.51
C THR A 56 -4.01 0.15 5.03
N VAL A 57 -5.07 -0.43 5.60
CA VAL A 57 -5.03 -0.93 6.99
C VAL A 57 -4.05 -2.10 7.05
N SER A 58 -2.86 -1.88 7.62
CA SER A 58 -1.80 -2.89 7.73
C SER A 58 -1.90 -3.66 9.06
N PRO A 59 -2.31 -4.95 9.04
CA PRO A 59 -2.65 -5.70 10.24
C PRO A 59 -1.43 -6.19 11.02
N THR A 60 -0.23 -6.26 10.42
CA THR A 60 0.94 -6.87 11.06
C THR A 60 2.23 -6.05 10.91
N ASN A 61 3.14 -6.22 11.86
CA ASN A 61 4.48 -5.60 11.81
C ASN A 61 5.34 -6.19 10.68
N GLU A 62 5.15 -7.46 10.34
CA GLU A 62 5.89 -8.12 9.24
C GLU A 62 5.62 -7.45 7.90
N ILE A 63 4.36 -7.14 7.60
CA ILE A 63 3.99 -6.42 6.38
C ILE A 63 4.60 -5.01 6.38
N ARG A 64 4.62 -4.32 7.53
CA ARG A 64 5.26 -3.00 7.65
C ARG A 64 6.77 -3.07 7.43
N SER A 65 7.45 -4.08 7.97
CA SER A 65 8.88 -4.30 7.78
C SER A 65 9.22 -4.61 6.33
N PHE A 66 8.40 -5.41 5.65
CA PHE A 66 8.55 -5.67 4.21
C PHE A 66 8.43 -4.38 3.37
N LEU A 67 7.54 -3.47 3.78
CA LEU A 67 7.25 -2.21 3.10
C LEU A 67 8.23 -1.08 3.42
N GLY A 68 8.85 -1.08 4.60
CA GLY A 68 9.63 0.04 5.14
C GLY A 68 10.88 0.42 4.34
N ASN A 69 11.39 -0.46 3.50
CA ASN A 69 12.58 -0.18 2.68
C ASN A 69 12.29 0.64 1.42
N PHE A 70 11.02 0.76 1.00
CA PHE A 70 10.67 1.29 -0.33
C PHE A 70 9.48 2.26 -0.34
N MET A 71 8.87 2.56 0.81
CA MET A 71 7.54 3.18 0.86
C MET A 71 7.39 4.21 1.99
N ILE A 72 6.68 5.31 1.71
CA ILE A 72 6.19 6.24 2.73
C ILE A 72 4.81 5.73 3.17
N MET A 73 4.73 5.05 4.33
CA MET A 73 3.46 4.75 4.99
C MET A 73 2.86 6.05 5.55
N ALA A 74 1.88 6.61 4.86
CA ALA A 74 1.05 7.67 5.45
C ALA A 74 0.10 7.02 6.47
N ASN A 75 0.42 7.16 7.75
CA ASN A 75 -0.39 6.65 8.85
C ASN A 75 -1.61 7.57 9.06
N ILE A 76 -2.63 7.45 8.20
CA ILE A 76 -3.81 8.34 8.21
C ILE A 76 -4.72 8.10 9.44
N LEU A 77 -4.58 6.96 10.13
CA LEU A 77 -5.34 6.66 11.36
C LEU A 77 -4.88 7.42 12.62
N LYS A 78 -3.95 8.37 12.51
CA LYS A 78 -3.56 9.27 13.62
C LYS A 78 -4.12 10.69 13.51
N TYR A 79 -4.88 10.98 12.45
CA TYR A 79 -5.45 12.32 12.17
C TYR A 79 -6.96 12.27 11.88
N LEU A 80 -7.63 11.18 12.27
CA LEU A 80 -9.08 11.07 12.46
C LEU A 80 -9.32 10.64 13.91
#